data_AF-A0A7J8TLU5-F1
#
_entry.id   AF-A0A7J8TLU5-F1
#
_cell.length_a   1.000
_cell.length_b   1.000
_cell.length_c   1.000
_cell.angle_alpha   90.00
_cell.angle_beta   90.00
_cell.angle_gamma   90.00
#
_symmetry.space_group_name_H-M   'P 1'
#
loop_
_entity.id
_entity.type
_entity.pdbx_description
1 polymer ?
#
loop_
_entity_poly.entity_id
_entity_poly.type
_entity_poly.pdbx_seq_one_letter_code
_entity_poly.pdbx_strand_id
1 'polypeptide(L)' 'FCVCSLNDIIVGTVRTGVEVQETVDPNIFQKQGNNCLVIDGNALNGFASVSFAYAWDPPFIMFPSGSMVDPC' A
#
# COMPACT_ATOMS: atom_id res chain seq x y z
N PHE A 1 -8.07 -10.07 24.09
CA PHE A 1 -7.58 -9.09 23.10
C PHE A 1 -7.65 -9.77 21.74
N CYS A 2 -8.35 -9.15 20.79
CA CYS A 2 -8.49 -9.68 19.45
C CYS A 2 -7.33 -9.14 18.60
N VAL A 3 -6.48 -10.03 18.07
CA VAL A 3 -5.42 -9.65 17.13
C VAL A 3 -5.97 -9.93 15.75
N CYS A 4 -6.55 -8.92 15.13
CA CYS A 4 -7.09 -9.02 13.78
C CYS A 4 -6.02 -8.60 12.79
N SER A 5 -5.79 -9.45 11.79
CA SER A 5 -4.88 -9.16 10.70
C SER A 5 -5.61 -8.42 9.58
N LEU A 6 -4.89 -7.55 8.89
CA LEU A 6 -5.38 -6.84 7.72
C LEU A 6 -4.68 -7.37 6.48
N ASN A 7 -5.43 -7.86 5.51
CA ASN A 7 -4.94 -8.26 4.20
C ASN A 7 -5.52 -7.36 3.11
N ASP A 8 -5.00 -7.51 1.89
CA ASP A 8 -5.42 -6.73 0.72
C ASP A 8 -5.45 -5.21 1.02
N ILE A 9 -4.40 -4.70 1.65
CA ILE A 9 -4.30 -3.28 2.00
C ILE A 9 -4.05 -2.49 0.72
N ILE A 10 -5.04 -1.68 0.34
CA ILE A 10 -5.03 -0.87 -0.88
C ILE A 10 -4.85 0.59 -0.52
N VAL A 11 -3.85 1.21 -1.13
CA VAL A 11 -3.57 2.64 -1.02
C VAL A 11 -3.91 3.31 -2.35
N GLY A 12 -4.82 4.27 -2.30
CA GLY A 12 -5.21 5.10 -3.43
C GLY A 12 -4.16 6.17 -3.71
N THR A 13 -3.90 6.40 -4.99
CA THR A 13 -2.96 7.42 -5.47
C THR A 13 -3.69 8.33 -6.47
N VAL A 14 -3.83 9.61 -6.12
CA VAL A 14 -4.35 10.62 -7.05
C VAL A 14 -3.16 11.11 -7.88
N ARG A 15 -3.00 10.55 -9.08
CA ARG A 15 -1.87 10.87 -9.97
C ARG A 15 -2.25 11.97 -10.95
N THR A 16 -1.43 13.01 -11.04
CA THR A 16 -1.54 14.09 -12.03
C THR A 16 -0.30 14.10 -12.93
N GLY A 17 -0.25 13.18 -13.90
CA GLY A 17 0.80 13.16 -14.93
C GLY A 17 2.19 12.68 -14.47
N VAL A 18 2.98 12.29 -15.49
CA VAL A 18 4.36 11.74 -15.55
C VAL A 18 4.94 11.13 -14.28
N GLU A 19 5.17 9.82 -14.32
CA GLU A 19 5.67 9.02 -13.20
C GLU A 19 7.20 8.89 -13.23
N VAL A 20 7.90 9.43 -12.23
CA VAL A 20 9.35 9.26 -12.11
C VAL A 20 9.70 7.94 -11.41
N GLN A 21 9.90 6.93 -12.26
CA GLN A 21 10.86 5.81 -12.33
C GLN A 21 11.60 5.22 -11.09
N GLU A 22 11.46 5.64 -9.83
CA GLU A 22 12.08 4.83 -8.77
C GLU A 22 11.25 3.58 -8.50
N THR A 23 11.85 2.43 -8.81
CA THR A 23 11.21 1.12 -8.65
C THR A 23 11.17 0.79 -7.17
N VAL A 24 10.03 1.04 -6.53
CA VAL A 24 9.76 0.49 -5.19
C VAL A 24 9.69 -1.03 -5.32
N ASP A 25 10.18 -1.75 -4.31
CA ASP A 25 10.12 -3.21 -4.29
C ASP A 25 8.66 -3.66 -4.49
N PRO A 26 8.36 -4.42 -5.57
CA PRO A 26 7.01 -4.84 -5.87
C PRO A 26 6.42 -5.75 -4.79
N ASN A 27 7.26 -6.39 -3.97
CA ASN A 27 6.79 -7.20 -2.84
C ASN A 27 6.24 -6.35 -1.69
N ILE A 28 6.61 -5.07 -1.62
CA ILE A 28 6.17 -4.15 -0.56
C ILE A 28 5.10 -3.19 -1.09
N PHE A 29 5.26 -2.73 -2.33
CA PHE A 29 4.35 -1.76 -2.94
C PHE A 29 4.17 -2.06 -4.43
N GLN A 30 3.09 -2.75 -4.75
CA GLN A 30 2.76 -3.11 -6.12
C GLN A 30 1.76 -2.12 -6.70
N LYS A 31 2.16 -1.44 -7.77
CA LYS A 31 1.29 -0.48 -8.44
C LYS A 31 0.26 -1.18 -9.33
N GLN A 32 -1.02 -0.86 -9.15
CA GLN A 32 -2.17 -1.34 -9.93
C GLN A 32 -3.02 -0.14 -10.42
N GLY A 33 -2.53 0.55 -11.45
CA GLY A 33 -3.21 1.74 -11.99
C GLY A 33 -3.21 2.92 -11.00
N ASN A 34 -4.40 3.35 -10.57
CA ASN A 34 -4.57 4.42 -9.57
C ASN A 34 -4.46 3.92 -8.13
N ASN A 35 -4.42 2.62 -7.93
CA ASN A 35 -4.29 2.00 -6.62
C ASN A 35 -2.95 1.30 -6.52
N CYS A 36 -2.49 1.09 -5.30
CA CYS A 36 -1.30 0.31 -5.00
C CYS A 36 -1.64 -0.69 -3.91
N LEU A 37 -1.23 -1.94 -4.13
CA LEU A 37 -1.33 -3.02 -3.17
C LEU A 37 -0.08 -3.00 -2.28
N VAL A 38 -0.28 -3.06 -0.98
CA VAL A 38 0.79 -3.11 0.01
C VAL A 38 1.09 -4.56 0.35
N ILE A 39 2.37 -4.89 0.59
CA ILE A 39 2.87 -6.22 1.00
C ILE A 39 2.35 -7.39 0.14
N ASP A 40 2.15 -7.15 -1.16
CA ASP A 40 1.57 -8.13 -2.10
C ASP A 40 0.22 -8.71 -1.63
N GLY A 41 -0.54 -7.93 -0.87
CA GLY A 41 -1.84 -8.33 -0.31
C GLY A 41 -1.74 -9.24 0.90
N ASN A 42 -0.53 -9.57 1.37
CA ASN A 42 -0.32 -10.41 2.54
C ASN A 42 -0.94 -9.81 3.80
N ALA A 43 -1.21 -10.67 4.77
CA ALA A 43 -1.73 -10.27 6.06
C ALA A 43 -0.68 -9.47 6.87
N LEU A 44 -1.03 -8.23 7.20
CA LEU A 44 -0.38 -7.45 8.23
C LEU A 44 -1.02 -7.80 9.58
N ASN A 45 -0.26 -8.47 10.44
CA ASN A 45 -0.73 -8.83 11.77
C ASN A 45 -1.12 -7.59 12.57
N GLY A 46 -2.11 -7.73 13.46
CA GLY A 46 -2.46 -6.66 14.39
C GLY A 46 -1.23 -6.17 15.16
N PHE A 47 -1.11 -4.85 15.30
CA PHE A 47 0.04 -4.16 15.90
C PHE A 47 1.36 -4.23 15.11
N ALA A 48 1.41 -4.90 13.96
CA ALA A 48 2.56 -4.85 13.06
C ALA A 48 2.52 -3.58 12.19
N SER A 49 3.67 -3.18 11.67
CA SER A 49 3.79 -2.06 10.72
C SER A 49 4.70 -2.43 9.56
N VAL A 50 4.42 -1.85 8.40
CA VAL A 50 5.28 -1.88 7.22
C VAL A 50 5.63 -0.45 6.84
N SER A 51 6.83 -0.25 6.32
CA SER A 51 7.31 1.06 5.87
C SER A 51 8.10 0.88 4.58
N PHE A 52 7.91 1.80 3.64
CA PHE A 52 8.62 1.83 2.37
C PHE A 52 8.94 3.27 2.01
N ALA A 53 10.04 3.45 1.27
CA ALA A 53 10.37 4.73 0.67
C ALA A 53 9.72 4.81 -0.71
N TYR A 54 9.30 6.01 -1.10
CA TYR A 54 8.82 6.32 -2.44
C TYR A 54 9.47 7.64 -2.87
N ALA A 55 9.95 7.70 -4.11
CA ALA A 55 10.44 8.93 -4.74
C ALA A 55 9.66 9.12 -6.03
N TRP A 56 8.69 10.03 -6.00
CA TRP A 56 7.86 10.39 -7.15
C TRP A 56 7.94 11.90 -7.35
N ASP A 57 8.06 12.34 -8.61
CA ASP A 57 8.11 13.75 -8.99
C ASP A 57 7.03 14.04 -10.06
N PRO A 58 5.98 14.82 -9.73
CA PRO A 58 5.73 15.49 -8.45
C PRO A 58 5.28 14.51 -7.34
N PRO A 59 5.55 14.83 -6.06
CA PRO A 59 5.06 14.03 -4.94
C PRO A 59 3.54 14.09 -4.87
N PHE A 60 2.89 12.96 -4.61
CA PHE A 60 1.45 12.89 -4.36
C PHE A 60 1.17 12.31 -2.98
N ILE A 61 0.01 12.68 -2.43
CA ILE A 61 -0.46 12.14 -1.16
C ILE A 61 -1.11 10.78 -1.42
N MET A 62 -0.65 9.78 -0.67
CA MET A 62 -1.25 8.46 -0.61
C MET A 62 -2.36 8.43 0.43
N PHE A 63 -3.52 7.89 0.07
CA PHE A 63 -4.65 7.74 0.98
C PHE A 63 -5.02 6.26 1.13
N PRO A 64 -5.39 5.79 2.33
CA PRO A 64 -5.96 4.46 2.48
C PRO A 64 -7.25 4.36 1.66
N SER A 65 -7.31 3.42 0.73
CA SER A 65 -8.49 3.18 -0.11
C SER A 65 -9.33 2.02 0.40
N GLY A 66 -8.70 1.01 1.04
CA GLY A 66 -9.40 -0.14 1.58
C GLY A 66 -8.47 -1.19 2.17
N SER A 67 -9.06 -2.13 2.88
CA SER A 67 -8.41 -3.34 3.38
C SER A 67 -9.48 -4.39 3.69
N MET A 68 -9.08 -5.65 3.73
CA MET A 68 -9.87 -6.74 4.28
C MET A 68 -9.42 -7.01 5.73
N VAL A 69 -10.36 -7.35 6.59
CA VAL A 69 -10.08 -7.75 7.98
C VAL A 69 -10.27 -9.25 8.04
N ASP A 70 -9.22 -9.98 8.43
CA ASP A 70 -9.34 -11.42 8.63
C ASP A 70 -10.27 -11.72 9.81
N PRO A 71 -11.05 -12.82 9.74
CA PRO A 71 -11.89 -13.24 10.85
C PRO A 71 -11.06 -13.54 12.09
N CYS A 72 -11.57 -13.06 13.21
CA CYS A 72 -11.10 -13.31 14.54
C CYS A 72 -12.24 -14.02 15.29
#